data_AF-A0A399NZT6-F1
#
_entry.id   AF-A0A399NZT6-F1
#
_cell.length_a   1.000
_cell.length_b   1.000
_cell.length_c   1.000
_cell.angle_alpha   90.00
_cell.angle_beta   90.00
_cell.angle_gamma   90.00
#
_symmetry.space_group_name_H-M   'P 1'
#
loop_
_entity.id
_entity.type
_entity.pdbx_description
1 polymer ?
#
loop_
_entity_poly.entity_id
_entity_poly.type
_entity_poly.pdbx_seq_one_letter_code
_entity_poly.pdbx_strand_id
1 'polypeptide(L)'
;RRALALLPGAATSADAGRLVLAVLGARLGLAPVVRLALRGVDAVQMPCRGLGIRTVSPATVGRLARAVREVHVWTVDDPYEMIRLVRAGVHGVVTDRSDLALAALGGRDWDSPGNRGS
;
A
#
# COMPACT_ATOMS: atom_id res chain seq x y z
N ARG A 1 -14.85 7.67 -13.57
CA ARG A 1 -13.60 8.44 -13.29
C ARG A 1 -13.87 9.64 -12.35
N ARG A 2 -14.47 9.45 -11.17
CA ARG A 2 -14.85 10.58 -10.29
C ARG A 2 -15.03 10.16 -8.82
N ALA A 3 -14.09 9.38 -8.27
CA ALA A 3 -14.13 8.91 -6.88
C ALA A 3 -12.91 9.34 -6.04
N LEU A 4 -11.99 10.14 -6.61
CA LEU A 4 -10.75 10.57 -5.93
C LEU A 4 -10.91 11.85 -5.10
N ALA A 5 -12.06 12.53 -5.13
CA ALA A 5 -12.19 13.87 -4.54
C ALA A 5 -12.64 13.89 -3.06
N LEU A 6 -12.94 12.74 -2.45
CA LEU A 6 -13.55 12.67 -1.12
C LEU A 6 -12.69 11.97 -0.06
N LEU A 7 -11.46 11.58 -0.38
CA LEU A 7 -10.53 11.04 0.60
C LEU A 7 -9.52 12.13 0.97
N PRO A 8 -9.48 12.61 2.23
CA PRO A 8 -8.40 13.46 2.70
C PRO A 8 -7.11 12.62 2.64
N GLY A 9 -6.25 12.91 1.65
CA GLY A 9 -5.07 12.10 1.31
C GLY A 9 -5.10 11.51 -0.11
N ALA A 10 -6.12 11.77 -0.92
CA ALA A 10 -6.13 11.39 -2.32
C ALA A 10 -5.12 12.21 -3.12
N ALA A 11 -3.92 11.63 -3.28
CA ALA A 11 -2.90 11.90 -4.28
C ALA A 11 -3.02 13.27 -4.98
N THR A 12 -2.66 14.34 -4.27
CA THR A 12 -2.22 15.54 -5.00
C THR A 12 -0.96 15.17 -5.78
N SER A 13 -0.66 15.84 -6.89
CA SER A 13 0.56 15.60 -7.68
C SER A 13 1.84 15.70 -6.83
N ALA A 14 1.80 16.48 -5.75
CA ALA A 14 2.85 16.57 -4.73
C ALA A 14 3.02 15.27 -3.91
N ASP A 15 1.92 14.56 -3.61
CA ASP A 15 1.94 13.27 -2.92
C ASP A 15 2.36 12.13 -3.83
N ALA A 16 2.02 12.19 -5.13
CA ALA A 16 2.45 11.21 -6.11
C ALA A 16 3.99 11.17 -6.26
N GLY A 17 4.64 12.34 -6.31
CA GLY A 17 6.11 12.43 -6.36
C GLY A 17 6.78 11.85 -5.11
N ARG A 18 6.23 12.14 -3.92
CA ARG A 18 6.70 11.57 -2.65
C ARG A 18 6.53 10.05 -2.60
N LEU A 19 5.41 9.54 -3.08
CA LEU A 19 5.17 8.10 -3.17
C LEU A 19 6.18 7.43 -4.11
N VAL A 20 6.43 8.00 -5.29
CA VAL A 20 7.42 7.47 -6.23
C VAL A 20 8.81 7.45 -5.60
N LEU A 21 9.23 8.53 -4.94
CA LEU A 21 10.52 8.61 -4.26
C LEU A 21 10.61 7.58 -3.12
N ALA A 22 9.55 7.42 -2.33
CA ALA A 22 9.49 6.43 -1.27
C ALA A 22 9.57 5.00 -1.81
N VAL A 23 8.87 4.69 -2.90
CA VAL A 23 8.92 3.37 -3.56
C VAL A 23 10.31 3.10 -4.12
N LEU A 24 10.95 4.07 -4.78
CA LEU A 24 12.31 3.91 -5.29
C LEU A 24 13.32 3.74 -4.15
N GLY A 25 13.25 4.56 -3.10
CA GLY A 25 14.07 4.40 -1.90
C GLY A 25 13.88 3.03 -1.26
N ALA A 26 12.64 2.55 -1.16
CA ALA A 26 12.31 1.24 -0.61
C ALA A 26 12.84 0.10 -1.50
N ARG A 27 12.79 0.22 -2.84
CA ARG A 27 13.38 -0.77 -3.76
C ARG A 27 14.89 -0.83 -3.65
N LEU A 28 15.55 0.32 -3.53
CA LEU A 28 17.00 0.45 -3.40
C LEU A 28 17.52 0.19 -1.96
N GLY A 29 16.63 -0.04 -0.99
CA GLY A 29 17.01 -0.25 0.41
C GLY A 29 17.46 1.03 1.15
N LEU A 30 17.20 2.20 0.59
CA LEU A 30 17.61 3.50 1.13
C LEU A 30 16.60 4.02 2.15
N ALA A 31 16.64 3.46 3.37
CA ALA A 31 15.75 3.87 4.46
C ALA A 31 15.70 5.39 4.76
N PRO A 32 16.81 6.16 4.69
CA PRO A 32 16.75 7.62 4.87
C PRO A 32 15.89 8.32 3.82
N VAL A 33 15.94 7.86 2.56
CA VAL A 33 15.13 8.41 1.46
C VAL A 33 13.65 8.15 1.70
N VAL A 34 13.30 6.92 2.13
CA VAL A 34 11.92 6.57 2.47
C VAL A 34 11.37 7.46 3.59
N ARG A 35 12.14 7.63 4.69
CA ARG A 35 11.73 8.46 5.83
C ARG A 35 11.57 9.94 5.46
N LEU A 36 12.46 10.46 4.61
CA LEU A 36 12.36 11.85 4.15
C LEU A 36 11.14 12.05 3.25
N ALA A 37 10.92 11.13 2.31
CA ALA A 37 9.81 11.20 1.37
C ALA A 37 8.43 11.12 2.05
N LEU A 38 8.34 10.33 3.14
CA LEU A 38 7.09 10.10 3.89
C LEU A 38 7.02 10.91 5.19
N ARG A 39 7.88 11.93 5.37
CA ARG A 39 7.88 12.74 6.58
C ARG A 39 6.54 13.48 6.73
N GLY A 40 5.85 13.27 7.85
CA GLY A 40 4.54 13.86 8.12
C GLY A 40 3.39 13.20 7.35
N VAL A 41 3.60 11.99 6.82
CA VAL A 41 2.56 11.17 6.18
C VAL A 41 2.18 10.04 7.14
N ASP A 42 0.93 10.01 7.58
CA ASP A 42 0.44 8.97 8.49
C ASP A 42 0.11 7.66 7.75
N ALA A 43 -0.45 7.78 6.55
CA ALA A 43 -0.89 6.65 5.73
C ALA A 43 -0.48 6.81 4.27
N VAL A 44 -0.05 5.73 3.65
CA VAL A 44 0.28 5.68 2.21
C VAL A 44 -0.78 4.89 1.47
N GLN A 45 -1.36 5.49 0.43
CA GLN A 45 -2.21 4.79 -0.53
C GLN A 45 -1.48 4.67 -1.87
N MET A 46 -1.38 3.45 -2.41
CA MET A 46 -0.64 3.23 -3.66
C MET A 46 -1.37 2.32 -4.64
N PRO A 47 -1.21 2.55 -5.96
CA PRO A 47 -1.75 1.67 -6.96
C PRO A 47 -0.99 0.34 -7.00
N CYS A 48 -1.69 -0.79 -7.08
CA CYS A 48 -1.11 -2.12 -7.22
C CYS A 48 -0.31 -2.25 -8.53
N ARG A 49 -0.83 -1.60 -9.57
CA ARG A 49 -0.17 -1.34 -10.84
C ARG A 49 -0.46 0.11 -11.23
N GLY A 50 0.56 0.97 -11.20
CA GLY A 50 0.41 2.37 -11.58
C GLY A 50 1.76 3.05 -11.79
N LEU A 51 1.81 4.07 -12.64
CA LEU A 51 3.01 4.85 -12.98
C LEU A 51 4.16 4.03 -13.62
N GLY A 52 3.86 2.93 -14.32
CA GLY A 52 4.87 2.10 -14.99
C GLY A 52 5.77 1.28 -14.05
N ILE A 53 5.49 1.30 -12.75
CA ILE A 53 6.27 0.60 -11.72
C ILE A 53 5.38 -0.51 -11.14
N ARG A 54 5.91 -1.74 -11.04
CA ARG A 54 5.30 -2.77 -10.18
C ARG A 54 5.54 -2.34 -8.74
N THR A 55 4.61 -1.56 -8.19
CA THR A 55 4.74 -0.80 -6.93
C THR A 55 4.87 -1.71 -5.72
N VAL A 56 4.38 -2.94 -5.83
CA VAL A 56 4.14 -3.79 -4.68
C VAL A 56 4.99 -5.06 -4.75
N SER A 57 6.09 -5.04 -4.00
CA SER A 57 6.81 -6.25 -3.59
C SER A 57 6.71 -6.34 -2.06
N PRO A 58 6.75 -7.54 -1.46
CA PRO A 58 6.71 -7.67 -0.02
C PRO A 58 7.80 -6.88 0.71
N ALA A 59 9.00 -6.82 0.11
CA ALA A 59 10.11 -6.02 0.63
C ALA A 59 9.82 -4.51 0.59
N THR A 60 9.20 -4.03 -0.49
CA THR A 60 8.78 -2.63 -0.62
C THR A 60 7.73 -2.28 0.44
N VAL A 61 6.68 -3.11 0.57
CA VAL A 61 5.61 -2.92 1.55
C VAL A 61 6.18 -2.87 2.96
N GLY A 62 7.01 -3.85 3.34
CA GLY A 62 7.60 -3.88 4.67
C GLY A 62 8.55 -2.71 4.96
N ARG A 63 9.18 -2.12 3.94
CA ARG A 63 10.03 -0.91 4.13
C ARG A 63 9.20 0.36 4.26
N LEU A 64 8.08 0.45 3.53
CA LEU A 64 7.15 1.57 3.64
C LEU A 64 6.39 1.52 4.97
N ALA A 65 5.92 0.35 5.39
CA ALA A 65 5.22 0.14 6.66
C ALA A 65 6.09 0.43 7.91
N ARG A 66 7.42 0.53 7.75
CA ARG A 66 8.32 1.00 8.84
C ARG A 66 8.40 2.52 8.95
N ALA A 67 7.95 3.25 7.93
CA ALA A 67 8.06 4.70 7.83
C ALA A 67 6.73 5.42 8.02
N VAL A 68 5.60 4.71 7.89
CA VAL A 68 4.24 5.24 8.09
C VAL A 68 3.42 4.28 8.92
N ARG A 69 2.32 4.77 9.52
CA ARG A 69 1.42 3.98 10.36
C ARG A 69 0.62 2.99 9.52
N GLU A 70 0.15 3.42 8.35
CA GLU A 70 -0.74 2.60 7.51
C GLU A 70 -0.31 2.56 6.06
N VAL A 71 -0.52 1.41 5.41
CA VAL A 71 -0.22 1.19 4.00
C VAL A 71 -1.43 0.50 3.36
N HIS A 72 -2.08 1.18 2.43
CA HIS A 72 -3.24 0.71 1.68
C HIS A 72 -2.92 0.59 0.18
N VAL A 73 -3.42 -0.48 -0.45
CA VAL A 73 -3.19 -0.74 -1.88
C VAL A 73 -4.51 -0.81 -2.62
N TRP A 74 -4.60 -0.15 -3.78
CA TRP A 74 -5.78 -0.12 -4.64
C TRP A 74 -5.38 -0.26 -6.11
N THR A 75 -6.23 -0.63 -7.07
CA THR A 75 -7.27 -1.65 -6.94
C THR A 75 -6.61 -3.02 -7.11
N VAL A 76 -6.97 -3.99 -6.27
CA VAL A 76 -6.48 -5.37 -6.35
C VAL A 76 -7.66 -6.29 -6.54
N ASP A 77 -7.76 -6.94 -7.69
CA ASP A 77 -8.92 -7.81 -8.01
C ASP A 77 -8.56 -9.29 -8.08
N ASP A 78 -7.26 -9.62 -7.98
CA ASP A 78 -6.76 -10.99 -7.97
C ASP A 78 -6.66 -11.51 -6.51
N PRO A 79 -7.41 -12.56 -6.13
CA PRO A 79 -7.32 -13.19 -4.81
C PRO A 79 -5.91 -13.57 -4.37
N TYR A 80 -5.10 -14.09 -5.29
CA TYR A 80 -3.74 -14.50 -4.97
C TYR A 80 -2.88 -13.29 -4.62
N GLU A 81 -3.08 -12.18 -5.33
CA GLU A 81 -2.39 -10.93 -5.03
C GLU A 81 -2.85 -10.35 -3.69
N MET A 82 -4.17 -10.36 -3.40
CA MET A 82 -4.70 -9.93 -2.11
C MET A 82 -4.01 -10.66 -0.95
N ILE A 83 -3.95 -11.99 -0.99
CA ILE A 83 -3.30 -12.81 0.04
C ILE A 83 -1.81 -12.48 0.14
N ARG A 84 -1.11 -12.34 -0.99
CA ARG A 84 0.32 -11.97 -1.00
C ARG A 84 0.57 -10.61 -0.35
N LEU A 85 -0.29 -9.64 -0.58
CA LEU A 85 -0.17 -8.30 -0.03
C LEU A 85 -0.46 -8.26 1.47
N VAL A 86 -1.51 -8.94 1.91
CA VAL A 86 -1.85 -9.07 3.33
C VAL A 86 -0.71 -9.72 4.09
N ARG A 87 -0.15 -10.82 3.56
CA ARG A 87 1.04 -11.47 4.14
C ARG A 87 2.28 -10.58 4.13
N ALA A 88 2.38 -9.64 3.18
CA ALA A 88 3.45 -8.66 3.12
C ALA A 88 3.31 -7.53 4.14
N GLY A 89 2.18 -7.41 4.84
CA GLY A 89 1.98 -6.39 5.88
C GLY A 89 1.22 -5.14 5.42
N VAL A 90 0.46 -5.20 4.31
CA VAL A 90 -0.48 -4.10 4.01
C VAL A 90 -1.61 -4.09 5.04
N HIS A 91 -2.08 -2.90 5.40
CA HIS A 91 -3.16 -2.72 6.38
C HIS A 91 -4.54 -2.85 5.73
N GLY A 92 -4.61 -2.64 4.42
CA GLY A 92 -5.85 -2.54 3.68
C GLY A 92 -5.65 -2.74 2.18
N VAL A 93 -6.63 -3.36 1.56
CA VAL A 93 -6.72 -3.55 0.11
C VAL A 93 -8.05 -3.01 -0.35
N VAL A 94 -8.04 -2.19 -1.40
CA VAL A 94 -9.25 -1.74 -2.09
C VAL A 94 -9.41 -2.59 -3.34
N THR A 95 -10.61 -3.12 -3.54
CA THR A 95 -10.95 -4.04 -4.64
C THR A 95 -12.30 -3.68 -5.22
N ASP A 96 -12.47 -3.91 -6.53
CA ASP A 96 -13.79 -3.87 -7.16
C ASP A 96 -14.49 -5.24 -7.06
N ARG A 97 -13.78 -6.28 -6.60
CA ARG A 97 -14.25 -7.67 -6.45
C ARG A 97 -14.34 -8.08 -4.98
N SER A 98 -15.28 -7.46 -4.27
CA SER A 98 -15.53 -7.73 -2.84
C SER A 98 -15.93 -9.18 -2.57
N ASP A 99 -16.64 -9.81 -3.52
CA ASP A 99 -17.01 -11.24 -3.50
C ASP A 99 -15.78 -12.14 -3.36
N LEU A 100 -14.76 -11.87 -4.19
CA LEU A 100 -13.52 -12.61 -4.21
C LEU A 100 -12.64 -12.30 -3.00
N ALA A 101 -12.62 -11.05 -2.54
CA ALA A 101 -11.87 -10.69 -1.34
C ALA A 101 -12.41 -11.37 -0.09
N LEU A 102 -13.72 -11.43 0.10
CA LEU A 102 -14.34 -12.13 1.23
C LEU A 102 -14.05 -13.63 1.18
N ALA A 103 -14.14 -14.24 0.00
CA ALA A 103 -13.79 -15.65 -0.18
C ALA A 103 -12.30 -15.93 0.11
N ALA A 104 -11.41 -15.02 -0.28
CA ALA A 104 -9.96 -15.19 -0.13
C ALA A 104 -9.44 -14.85 1.28
N LEU A 105 -10.06 -13.91 1.99
CA LEU A 105 -9.52 -13.33 3.23
C LEU A 105 -10.41 -13.56 4.46
N GLY A 106 -11.69 -13.91 4.29
CA GLY A 106 -12.65 -14.06 5.39
C GLY A 106 -12.39 -15.24 6.33
N GLY A 107 -11.50 -16.17 5.95
CA GLY A 107 -11.30 -17.45 6.63
C GLY A 107 -10.23 -17.51 7.73
N ARG A 108 -9.55 -16.39 8.06
CA ARG A 108 -8.40 -16.20 9.02
C ARG A 108 -7.12 -15.64 8.39
N ASP A 109 -7.07 -15.47 7.06
CA ASP A 109 -5.86 -14.95 6.39
C ASP A 109 -5.69 -13.42 6.52
N TRP A 110 -6.66 -12.70 7.09
CA TRP A 110 -6.59 -11.24 7.28
C TRP A 110 -5.71 -10.78 8.47
N ASP A 111 -4.95 -11.67 9.11
CA ASP A 111 -3.98 -11.32 10.17
C ASP A 111 -2.68 -10.74 9.59
N SER A 112 -2.80 -9.60 8.91
CA SER A 112 -1.68 -8.84 8.37
C SER A 112 -0.69 -8.50 9.48
N PRO A 113 0.62 -8.74 9.28
CA PRO A 113 1.66 -8.24 10.19
C PRO A 113 1.58 -6.74 10.47
N GLY A 114 1.00 -5.94 9.55
CA GLY A 114 0.76 -4.52 9.76
C GLY A 114 -0.23 -4.25 10.90
N ASN A 115 -1.23 -5.11 11.08
CA ASN A 115 -2.30 -4.90 12.07
C ASN A 115 -1.88 -5.26 13.50
N ARG A 116 -0.69 -5.85 13.72
CA ARG A 116 -0.25 -6.36 15.04
C ARG A 116 0.52 -5.33 15.88
N GLY A 117 0.50 -4.06 15.49
CA GLY A 117 1.38 -3.02 16.05
C GLY A 117 0.72 -1.72 16.49
N SER A 118 -0.60 -1.67 16.70
CA SER A 118 -1.27 -0.50 17.31
C SER A 118 -1.18 -0.51 18.83
#